data_AF-A0A9D1L9D0-F1
#
_entry.id   AF-A0A9D1L9D0-F1
#
_cell.length_a   1.000
_cell.length_b   1.000
_cell.length_c   1.000
_cell.angle_alpha   90.00
_cell.angle_beta   90.00
_cell.angle_gamma   90.00
#
_symmetry.space_group_name_H-M   'P 1'
#
loop_
_entity.id
_entity.type
_entity.pdbx_description
1 polymer ?
#
loop_
_entity_poly.entity_id
_entity_poly.type
_entity_poly.pdbx_seq_one_letter_code
_entity_poly.pdbx_strand_id
1 'polypeptide(L)'
;MEKAKIKKLAFWPAFILLIGAIILNIVNEEAFTAVFNTLNNLFMTKLGWLAALAAIVCVVLCIAVMCSKFGKVKIGGRDAKPKMSNFSWFSLMLTSSLASGILVWGAAEPIYHIQDPASAITGIEPNSGEAAKFAMETMYMHWSFIPYAIMATGAIVFAFVFYNAKKRYSVSSQIDPALGKANTNTVSSIVDSLVLFCITTAIAASMGQMLLNINSGLGHIFGIEVNNTTLVLICVVFAVI
;
A
#
# COMPACT_ATOMS: atom_id res chain seq x y z
N MET A 1 18.42 -12.13 -24.86
CA MET A 1 17.85 -11.43 -23.69
C MET A 1 18.95 -10.60 -23.07
N GLU A 2 18.86 -9.27 -23.14
CA GLU A 2 19.83 -8.38 -22.49
C GLU A 2 19.77 -8.64 -20.98
N LYS A 3 20.90 -8.93 -20.33
CA LYS A 3 20.94 -9.18 -18.88
C LYS A 3 20.39 -7.94 -18.18
N ALA A 4 19.26 -8.07 -17.50
CA ALA A 4 18.70 -7.00 -16.69
C ALA A 4 19.75 -6.58 -15.65
N LYS A 5 20.30 -5.37 -15.80
CA LYS A 5 21.29 -4.83 -14.87
C LYS A 5 20.57 -4.20 -13.70
N ILE A 6 20.86 -4.66 -12.49
CA ILE A 6 20.33 -4.06 -11.25
C ILE A 6 20.84 -2.62 -11.14
N LYS A 7 19.91 -1.66 -10.95
CA LYS A 7 20.27 -0.28 -10.56
C LYS A 7 20.81 -0.30 -9.12
N LYS A 8 22.12 -0.45 -8.97
CA LYS A 8 22.81 -0.57 -7.66
C LYS A 8 22.41 0.53 -6.66
N LEU A 9 22.34 1.78 -7.11
CA LEU A 9 21.98 2.94 -6.27
C LEU A 9 20.52 2.93 -5.79
N ALA A 10 19.62 2.22 -6.49
CA ALA A 10 18.24 2.06 -6.03
C ALA A 10 18.09 0.82 -5.12
N PHE A 11 18.80 -0.26 -5.45
CA PHE A 11 18.66 -1.54 -4.76
C PHE A 11 19.33 -1.57 -3.38
N TRP A 12 20.62 -1.22 -3.30
CA TRP A 12 21.40 -1.44 -2.09
C TRP A 12 20.92 -0.64 -0.88
N PRO A 13 20.54 0.66 -0.99
CA PRO A 13 20.07 1.39 0.18
C PRO A 13 18.79 0.78 0.78
N ALA A 14 17.80 0.47 -0.06
CA ALA A 14 16.57 -0.21 0.37
C ALA A 14 16.87 -1.57 1.02
N PHE A 15 17.74 -2.37 0.41
CA PHE A 15 18.14 -3.68 0.94
C PHE A 15 18.83 -3.57 2.29
N ILE A 16 19.80 -2.66 2.43
CA ILE A 16 20.54 -2.45 3.68
C ILE A 16 19.59 -1.98 4.79
N LEU A 17 18.66 -1.07 4.50
CA LEU A 17 17.67 -0.62 5.47
C LEU A 17 16.74 -1.75 5.91
N LEU A 18 16.26 -2.58 4.98
CA LEU A 18 15.42 -3.74 5.31
C LEU A 18 16.16 -4.75 6.17
N ILE A 19 17.36 -5.16 5.76
CA ILE A 19 18.17 -6.13 6.51
C ILE A 19 18.59 -5.56 7.87
N GLY A 20 18.94 -4.28 7.94
CA GLY A 20 19.26 -3.60 9.19
C GLY A 20 18.08 -3.60 10.16
N ALA A 21 16.86 -3.32 9.69
CA ALA A 21 15.65 -3.38 10.49
C ALA A 21 15.37 -4.80 11.01
N ILE A 22 15.54 -5.81 10.17
CA ILE A 22 15.38 -7.23 10.54
C ILE A 22 16.42 -7.63 11.60
N ILE A 23 17.70 -7.32 11.38
CA ILE A 23 18.78 -7.63 12.34
C ILE A 23 18.52 -6.93 13.67
N LEU A 24 18.13 -5.65 13.66
CA LEU A 24 17.82 -4.91 14.87
C LEU A 24 16.68 -5.58 15.65
N ASN A 25 15.60 -5.98 14.98
CA ASN A 25 14.49 -6.68 15.62
C ASN A 25 14.91 -8.02 16.24
N ILE A 26 15.74 -8.82 15.55
CA ILE A 26 16.21 -10.12 16.05
C ILE A 26 17.17 -9.97 17.24
N VAL A 27 18.06 -8.98 17.21
CA VAL A 27 19.08 -8.79 18.25
C VAL A 27 18.52 -8.05 19.47
N ASN A 28 17.65 -7.06 19.24
CA ASN A 28 17.06 -6.23 20.28
C ASN A 28 15.66 -5.73 19.87
N GLU A 29 14.65 -6.54 20.16
CA GLU A 29 13.25 -6.24 19.87
C GLU A 29 12.76 -4.96 20.56
N GLU A 30 13.18 -4.71 21.80
CA GLU A 30 12.80 -3.50 22.55
C GLU A 30 13.29 -2.22 21.85
N ALA A 31 14.55 -2.22 21.40
CA ALA A 31 15.13 -1.10 20.66
C ALA A 31 14.42 -0.90 19.32
N PHE A 32 14.13 -1.98 18.58
CA PHE A 32 13.37 -1.91 17.34
C PHE A 32 11.98 -1.27 17.58
N THR A 33 11.24 -1.78 18.56
CA THR A 33 9.89 -1.32 18.89
C THR A 33 9.89 0.13 19.35
N ALA A 34 10.88 0.54 20.15
CA ALA A 34 11.03 1.92 20.60
C ALA A 34 11.28 2.89 19.43
N VAL A 35 12.17 2.53 18.50
CA VAL A 35 12.43 3.33 17.29
C VAL A 35 11.19 3.38 16.42
N PHE A 36 10.55 2.24 16.16
CA PHE A 36 9.34 2.15 15.33
C PHE A 36 8.21 3.02 15.89
N ASN A 37 7.90 2.89 17.19
CA ASN A 37 6.84 3.68 17.83
C ASN A 37 7.17 5.18 17.84
N THR A 38 8.43 5.55 18.03
CA THR A 38 8.85 6.95 17.96
C THR A 38 8.61 7.54 16.56
N LEU A 39 9.01 6.82 15.51
CA LEU A 39 8.81 7.24 14.13
C LEU A 39 7.32 7.28 13.76
N ASN A 40 6.56 6.28 14.17
CA ASN A 40 5.11 6.22 13.94
C ASN A 40 4.39 7.39 14.62
N ASN A 41 4.69 7.65 15.90
CA ASN A 41 4.09 8.77 16.64
C ASN A 41 4.48 10.12 16.03
N LEU A 42 5.74 10.29 15.59
CA LEU A 42 6.16 11.50 14.89
C LEU A 42 5.37 11.68 13.60
N PHE A 43 5.21 10.62 12.79
CA PHE A 43 4.46 10.68 11.55
C PHE A 43 2.98 11.00 11.80
N MET A 44 2.32 10.31 12.73
CA MET A 44 0.93 10.55 13.09
C MET A 44 0.70 11.99 13.59
N THR A 45 1.55 12.48 14.50
CA THR A 45 1.36 13.80 15.12
C THR A 45 1.79 14.97 14.25
N LYS A 46 2.80 14.81 13.39
CA LYS A 46 3.35 15.92 12.57
C LYS A 46 2.90 15.89 11.12
N LEU A 47 2.66 14.70 10.56
CA LEU A 47 2.42 14.49 9.13
C LEU A 47 1.06 13.83 8.82
N GLY A 48 0.27 13.44 9.82
CA GLY A 48 -1.05 12.84 9.62
C GLY A 48 -1.98 13.70 8.77
N TRP A 49 -1.97 15.02 8.99
CA TRP A 49 -2.75 15.97 8.19
C TRP A 49 -2.31 15.99 6.70
N LEU A 50 -1.02 15.79 6.44
CA LEU A 50 -0.48 15.78 5.08
C LEU A 50 -0.93 14.51 4.35
N ALA A 51 -0.98 13.37 5.05
CA ALA A 51 -1.51 12.12 4.50
C ALA A 51 -3.00 12.26 4.14
N ALA A 52 -3.81 12.85 5.04
CA ALA A 52 -5.23 13.12 4.78
C ALA A 52 -5.41 14.09 3.59
N LEU A 53 -4.63 15.17 3.54
CA LEU A 53 -4.67 16.13 2.44
C LEU A 53 -4.27 15.48 1.11
N ALA A 54 -3.22 14.65 1.10
CA ALA A 54 -2.78 13.93 -0.10
C ALA A 54 -3.88 13.00 -0.63
N ALA A 55 -4.59 12.29 0.26
CA ALA A 55 -5.73 11.45 -0.11
C ALA A 55 -6.85 12.26 -0.78
N ILE A 56 -7.23 13.41 -0.20
CA ILE A 56 -8.22 14.33 -0.77
C ILE A 56 -7.77 14.85 -2.14
N VAL A 57 -6.50 15.26 -2.26
CA VAL A 57 -5.93 15.75 -3.53
C VAL A 57 -6.00 14.67 -4.60
N CYS A 58 -5.68 13.41 -4.29
CA CYS A 58 -5.81 12.29 -5.23
C CYS A 58 -7.25 12.11 -5.72
N VAL A 59 -8.24 12.18 -4.83
CA VAL A 59 -9.67 12.11 -5.21
C VAL A 59 -10.04 13.26 -6.15
N VAL A 60 -9.69 14.49 -5.78
CA VAL A 60 -9.98 15.68 -6.59
C VAL A 60 -9.29 15.59 -7.96
N LEU A 61 -8.05 15.13 -8.01
CA LEU A 61 -7.30 14.92 -9.25
C LEU A 61 -7.96 13.87 -10.15
N CYS A 62 -8.39 12.73 -9.59
CA CYS A 62 -9.12 11.72 -10.35
C CYS A 62 -10.40 12.31 -10.95
N ILE A 63 -11.21 13.03 -10.16
CA ILE A 63 -12.43 13.68 -10.64
C ILE A 63 -12.13 14.72 -11.72
N ALA A 64 -11.13 15.59 -11.50
CA ALA A 64 -10.73 16.60 -12.46
C ALA A 64 -10.25 15.98 -13.78
N VAL A 65 -9.47 14.90 -13.74
CA VAL A 65 -9.04 14.18 -14.95
C VAL A 65 -10.25 13.57 -15.66
N MET A 66 -11.15 12.89 -14.95
CA MET A 66 -12.37 12.29 -15.51
C MET A 66 -13.28 13.32 -16.21
N CYS A 67 -13.47 14.49 -15.61
CA CYS A 67 -14.35 15.53 -16.14
C CYS A 67 -13.68 16.45 -17.18
N SER A 68 -12.36 16.39 -17.33
CA SER A 68 -11.61 17.27 -18.25
C SER A 68 -11.36 16.61 -19.61
N LYS A 69 -10.70 17.37 -20.51
CA LYS A 69 -10.23 16.85 -21.80
C LYS A 69 -9.20 15.72 -21.64
N PHE A 70 -8.53 15.63 -20.49
CA PHE A 70 -7.55 14.59 -20.22
C PHE A 70 -8.18 13.20 -20.07
N GLY A 71 -9.41 13.10 -19.58
CA GLY A 71 -10.15 11.83 -19.52
C GLY A 71 -10.43 11.20 -20.89
N LYS A 72 -10.34 11.98 -21.98
CA LYS A 72 -10.48 11.48 -23.36
C LYS A 72 -9.16 10.99 -23.96
N VAL A 73 -8.03 11.17 -23.26
CA VAL A 73 -6.72 10.78 -23.76
C VAL A 73 -6.54 9.27 -23.62
N LYS A 74 -6.29 8.58 -24.74
CA LYS A 74 -5.98 7.15 -24.74
C LYS A 74 -4.54 6.90 -24.30
N ILE A 75 -4.39 6.03 -23.31
CA ILE A 75 -3.07 5.54 -22.88
C ILE A 75 -2.53 4.60 -23.96
N GLY A 76 -1.32 4.87 -24.46
CA GLY A 76 -0.70 4.15 -25.57
C GLY A 76 -0.75 4.85 -26.93
N GLY A 77 -1.46 5.98 -27.04
CA GLY A 77 -1.57 6.77 -28.28
C GLY A 77 -2.98 6.78 -28.89
N ARG A 78 -3.17 7.53 -29.98
CA ARG A 78 -4.49 7.78 -30.59
C ARG A 78 -5.18 6.51 -31.09
N ASP A 79 -4.39 5.58 -31.62
CA ASP A 79 -4.86 4.32 -32.20
C ASP A 79 -4.77 3.14 -31.23
N ALA A 80 -4.43 3.40 -29.97
CA ALA A 80 -4.34 2.36 -28.95
C ALA A 80 -5.71 1.68 -28.77
N LYS A 81 -5.68 0.35 -28.71
CA LYS A 81 -6.83 -0.51 -28.40
C LYS A 81 -6.61 -1.16 -27.03
N PRO A 82 -7.68 -1.41 -26.25
CA PRO A 82 -7.58 -2.15 -25.00
C PRO A 82 -6.91 -3.51 -25.21
N LYS A 83 -6.02 -3.91 -24.29
CA LYS A 83 -5.33 -5.21 -24.34
C LYS A 83 -6.20 -6.38 -23.87
N MET A 84 -7.28 -6.09 -23.18
CA MET A 84 -8.20 -7.07 -22.61
C MET A 84 -9.63 -6.53 -22.68
N SER A 85 -10.61 -7.43 -22.62
CA SER A 85 -12.02 -7.05 -22.58
C SER A 85 -12.36 -6.28 -21.31
N ASN A 86 -13.44 -5.50 -21.31
CA ASN A 86 -13.90 -4.79 -20.12
C ASN A 86 -14.21 -5.74 -18.95
N PHE A 87 -14.76 -6.92 -19.24
CA PHE A 87 -15.03 -7.94 -18.22
C PHE A 87 -13.74 -8.50 -17.63
N SER A 88 -12.78 -8.88 -18.48
CA SER A 88 -11.47 -9.36 -18.02
C SER A 88 -10.73 -8.30 -17.20
N TRP A 89 -10.82 -7.03 -17.60
CA TRP A 89 -10.24 -5.91 -16.86
C TRP A 89 -10.90 -5.72 -15.50
N PHE A 90 -12.24 -5.71 -15.45
CA PHE A 90 -12.99 -5.61 -14.21
C PHE A 90 -12.64 -6.75 -13.24
N SER A 91 -12.65 -7.99 -13.73
CA SER A 91 -12.27 -9.16 -12.94
C SER A 91 -10.84 -9.09 -12.43
N LEU A 92 -9.89 -8.62 -13.25
CA LEU A 92 -8.49 -8.43 -12.84
C LEU A 92 -8.38 -7.38 -11.72
N MET A 93 -9.07 -6.24 -11.87
CA MET A 93 -9.06 -5.19 -10.85
C MET A 93 -9.70 -5.67 -9.55
N LEU A 94 -10.78 -6.44 -9.63
CA LEU A 94 -11.45 -7.02 -8.47
C LEU A 94 -10.53 -8.00 -7.73
N THR A 95 -9.89 -8.95 -8.44
CA THR A 95 -9.01 -9.93 -7.81
C THR A 95 -7.69 -9.33 -7.32
N SER A 96 -7.18 -8.28 -7.96
CA SER A 96 -5.96 -7.60 -7.49
C SER A 96 -6.19 -6.72 -6.25
N SER A 97 -7.44 -6.30 -6.01
CA SER A 97 -7.78 -5.42 -4.88
C SER A 97 -8.14 -6.19 -3.60
N LEU A 98 -8.53 -7.46 -3.72
CA LEU A 98 -8.85 -8.34 -2.60
C LEU A 98 -7.56 -8.89 -1.96
N ALA A 99 -6.97 -8.12 -1.05
CA ALA A 99 -5.84 -8.56 -0.24
C ALA A 99 -6.30 -9.36 0.99
N SER A 100 -5.36 -10.11 1.60
CA SER A 100 -5.59 -10.84 2.86
C SER A 100 -6.12 -9.95 3.99
N GLY A 101 -5.82 -8.66 3.96
CA GLY A 101 -6.28 -7.67 4.94
C GLY A 101 -7.80 -7.55 5.04
N ILE A 102 -8.53 -7.71 3.93
CA ILE A 102 -10.00 -7.54 3.95
C ILE A 102 -10.71 -8.61 4.78
N LEU A 103 -10.13 -9.82 4.87
CA LEU A 103 -10.69 -10.93 5.66
C LEU A 103 -10.62 -10.68 7.17
N VAL A 104 -9.63 -9.90 7.62
CA VAL A 104 -9.47 -9.54 9.03
C VAL A 104 -10.16 -8.23 9.30
N TRP A 105 -9.72 -7.18 8.62
CA TRP A 105 -10.15 -5.81 8.90
C TRP A 105 -11.59 -5.57 8.48
N GLY A 106 -12.13 -6.33 7.51
CA GLY A 106 -13.55 -6.26 7.16
C GLY A 106 -14.49 -6.58 8.33
N ALA A 107 -14.08 -7.45 9.26
CA ALA A 107 -14.85 -7.75 10.47
C ALA A 107 -14.30 -7.02 11.71
N ALA A 108 -12.98 -6.93 11.84
CA ALA A 108 -12.33 -6.41 13.04
C ALA A 108 -12.45 -4.87 13.15
N GLU A 109 -12.33 -4.14 12.04
CA GLU A 109 -12.35 -2.67 12.04
C GLU A 109 -13.67 -2.08 12.53
N PRO A 110 -14.87 -2.53 12.06
CA PRO A 110 -16.11 -1.98 12.58
C PRO A 110 -16.31 -2.33 14.07
N ILE A 111 -15.91 -3.52 14.52
CA ILE A 111 -15.96 -3.88 15.95
C ILE A 111 -15.07 -2.94 16.76
N TYR A 112 -13.85 -2.69 16.28
CA TYR A 112 -12.91 -1.78 16.90
C TYR A 112 -13.49 -0.37 17.02
N HIS A 113 -14.05 0.19 15.95
CA HIS A 113 -14.62 1.54 15.96
C HIS A 113 -15.94 1.67 16.73
N ILE A 114 -16.68 0.57 16.93
CA ILE A 114 -17.82 0.56 17.86
C ILE A 114 -17.34 0.67 19.31
N GLN A 115 -16.25 -0.03 19.64
CA GLN A 115 -15.68 -0.04 21.00
C GLN A 115 -14.85 1.22 21.30
N ASP A 116 -14.22 1.80 20.29
CA ASP A 116 -13.41 3.01 20.38
C ASP A 116 -13.73 3.95 19.20
N PRO A 117 -14.82 4.75 19.29
CA PRO A 117 -15.21 5.70 18.25
C PRO A 117 -14.40 7.01 18.34
N ALA A 118 -13.14 6.94 18.80
CA ALA A 118 -12.30 8.08 19.11
C ALA A 118 -13.00 9.09 20.04
N SER A 119 -13.60 8.60 21.13
CA SER A 119 -14.46 9.38 22.03
C SER A 119 -13.84 10.68 22.52
N ALA A 120 -12.52 10.73 22.69
CA ALA A 120 -11.78 11.92 23.09
C ALA A 120 -11.90 13.10 22.10
N ILE A 121 -12.21 12.82 20.83
CA ILE A 121 -12.36 13.82 19.77
C ILE A 121 -13.83 13.97 19.37
N THR A 122 -14.55 12.85 19.28
CA THR A 122 -15.92 12.81 18.74
C THR A 122 -16.99 13.04 19.79
N GLY A 123 -16.71 12.77 21.07
CA GLY A 123 -17.69 12.76 22.15
C GLY A 123 -18.69 11.61 22.07
N ILE A 124 -18.47 10.63 21.17
CA ILE A 124 -19.37 9.49 20.97
C ILE A 124 -19.12 8.44 22.05
N GLU A 125 -20.19 7.98 22.69
CA GLU A 125 -20.14 6.90 23.69
C GLU A 125 -19.85 5.54 23.03
N PRO A 126 -18.88 4.76 23.53
CA PRO A 126 -18.61 3.40 23.07
C PRO A 126 -19.84 2.49 23.09
N ASN A 127 -19.93 1.58 22.12
CA ASN A 127 -21.01 0.59 21.97
C ASN A 127 -22.43 1.17 21.83
N SER A 128 -22.54 2.45 21.48
CA SER A 128 -23.82 3.13 21.21
C SER A 128 -24.25 2.99 19.75
N GLY A 129 -25.50 3.37 19.44
CA GLY A 129 -25.97 3.46 18.06
C GLY A 129 -25.19 4.49 17.22
N GLU A 130 -24.68 5.55 17.85
CA GLU A 130 -23.83 6.56 17.19
C GLU A 130 -22.44 6.00 16.89
N ALA A 131 -21.88 5.17 17.79
CA ALA A 131 -20.62 4.47 17.54
C ALA A 131 -20.74 3.49 16.36
N ALA A 132 -21.87 2.80 16.21
CA ALA A 132 -22.14 1.95 15.05
C ALA A 132 -22.18 2.74 13.74
N LYS A 133 -22.77 3.95 13.75
CA LYS A 133 -22.75 4.85 12.59
C LYS A 133 -21.33 5.31 12.27
N PHE A 134 -20.58 5.76 13.27
CA PHE A 134 -19.18 6.18 13.12
C PHE A 134 -18.29 5.07 12.54
N ALA A 135 -18.47 3.84 13.02
CA ALA A 135 -17.74 2.68 12.53
C ALA A 135 -17.99 2.43 11.03
N MET A 136 -19.24 2.50 10.58
CA MET A 136 -19.57 2.34 9.16
C MET A 136 -19.03 3.49 8.31
N GLU A 137 -19.13 4.74 8.78
CA GLU A 137 -18.58 5.91 8.08
C GLU A 137 -17.06 5.78 7.90
N THR A 138 -16.36 5.37 8.96
CA THR A 138 -14.91 5.16 8.95
C THR A 138 -14.52 4.00 8.02
N MET A 139 -15.26 2.89 8.05
CA MET A 139 -15.05 1.77 7.15
C MET A 139 -15.20 2.18 5.68
N TYR A 140 -16.23 2.96 5.34
CA TYR A 140 -16.38 3.48 3.98
C TYR A 140 -15.24 4.41 3.58
N MET A 141 -14.72 5.24 4.50
CA MET A 141 -13.56 6.08 4.23
C MET A 141 -12.30 5.26 3.91
N HIS A 142 -12.07 4.16 4.63
CA HIS A 142 -10.87 3.32 4.47
C HIS A 142 -10.94 2.30 3.33
N TRP A 143 -12.14 1.88 2.90
CA TRP A 143 -12.29 0.78 1.94
C TRP A 143 -13.06 1.14 0.66
N SER A 144 -13.46 2.39 0.49
CA SER A 144 -14.13 2.89 -0.72
C SER A 144 -13.20 3.74 -1.59
N PHE A 145 -13.74 4.70 -2.33
CA PHE A 145 -13.09 5.43 -3.42
C PHE A 145 -11.79 6.17 -3.06
N ILE A 146 -11.56 6.52 -1.79
CA ILE A 146 -10.38 7.30 -1.38
C ILE A 146 -9.07 6.52 -1.62
N PRO A 147 -8.85 5.33 -1.03
CA PRO A 147 -7.69 4.49 -1.36
C PRO A 147 -7.56 4.20 -2.85
N TYR A 148 -8.67 3.91 -3.54
CA TYR A 148 -8.66 3.67 -4.98
C TYR A 148 -8.20 4.89 -5.78
N ALA A 149 -8.53 6.11 -5.34
CA ALA A 149 -8.06 7.33 -5.99
C ALA A 149 -6.54 7.53 -5.83
N ILE A 150 -5.96 7.18 -4.66
CA ILE A 150 -4.51 7.20 -4.44
C ILE A 150 -3.82 6.25 -5.42
N MET A 151 -4.30 5.00 -5.49
CA MET A 151 -3.77 3.98 -6.40
C MET A 151 -3.93 4.38 -7.87
N ALA A 152 -5.12 4.85 -8.26
CA ALA A 152 -5.43 5.26 -9.62
C ALA A 152 -4.57 6.45 -10.06
N THR A 153 -4.35 7.43 -9.19
CA THR A 153 -3.49 8.59 -9.48
C THR A 153 -2.08 8.13 -9.86
N GLY A 154 -1.46 7.28 -9.03
CA GLY A 154 -0.15 6.71 -9.32
C GLY A 154 -0.14 5.91 -10.63
N ALA A 155 -1.12 5.02 -10.82
CA ALA A 155 -1.22 4.18 -12.01
C ALA A 155 -1.40 4.99 -13.31
N ILE A 156 -2.28 6.00 -13.31
CA ILE A 156 -2.55 6.85 -14.48
C ILE A 156 -1.29 7.63 -14.87
N VAL A 157 -0.61 8.25 -13.89
CA VAL A 157 0.62 9.00 -14.16
C VAL A 157 1.71 8.09 -14.72
N PHE A 158 1.92 6.93 -14.11
CA PHE A 158 2.92 5.95 -14.57
C PHE A 158 2.62 5.49 -15.99
N ALA A 159 1.38 5.05 -16.23
CA ALA A 159 0.95 4.52 -17.51
C ALA A 159 1.05 5.58 -18.61
N PHE A 160 0.65 6.83 -18.35
CA PHE A 160 0.79 7.92 -19.31
C PHE A 160 2.26 8.23 -19.64
N VAL A 161 3.10 8.39 -18.61
CA VAL A 161 4.52 8.70 -18.78
C VAL A 161 5.26 7.60 -19.54
N PHE A 162 4.95 6.35 -19.24
CA PHE A 162 5.57 5.21 -19.93
C PHE A 162 5.03 5.04 -21.35
N TYR A 163 3.70 4.92 -21.51
CA TYR A 163 3.10 4.55 -22.80
C TYR A 163 2.96 5.73 -23.77
N ASN A 164 2.62 6.93 -23.30
CA ASN A 164 2.41 8.10 -24.17
C ASN A 164 3.68 8.95 -24.27
N ALA A 165 4.34 9.26 -23.15
CA ALA A 165 5.55 10.08 -23.15
C ALA A 165 6.84 9.29 -23.46
N LYS A 166 6.74 7.96 -23.64
CA LYS A 166 7.84 7.07 -24.02
C LYS A 166 9.06 7.17 -23.09
N LYS A 167 8.81 7.43 -21.81
CA LYS A 167 9.85 7.46 -20.79
C LYS A 167 10.24 6.04 -20.37
N ARG A 168 11.31 5.93 -19.57
CA ARG A 168 11.81 4.64 -19.07
C ARG A 168 10.78 3.99 -18.15
N TYR A 169 10.76 2.66 -18.11
CA TYR A 169 9.92 1.90 -17.17
C TYR A 169 10.52 1.99 -15.76
N SER A 170 10.17 3.05 -15.03
CA SER A 170 10.67 3.35 -13.68
C SER A 170 9.70 4.29 -12.99
N VAL A 171 9.51 4.10 -11.68
CA VAL A 171 8.61 4.94 -10.87
C VAL A 171 9.11 6.39 -10.86
N SER A 172 10.43 6.59 -10.77
CA SER A 172 11.03 7.92 -10.89
C SER A 172 10.81 8.61 -12.24
N SER A 173 10.37 7.92 -13.30
CA SER A 173 9.97 8.58 -14.55
C SER A 173 8.72 9.45 -14.33
N GLN A 174 7.88 9.15 -13.33
CA GLN A 174 6.64 9.89 -13.07
C GLN A 174 6.89 11.34 -12.63
N ILE A 175 8.04 11.60 -12.03
CA ILE A 175 8.45 12.94 -11.58
C ILE A 175 9.27 13.69 -12.65
N ASP A 176 9.61 13.05 -13.78
CA ASP A 176 10.29 13.70 -14.92
C ASP A 176 9.58 14.99 -15.36
N PRO A 177 8.23 15.02 -15.55
CA PRO A 177 7.57 16.21 -16.05
C PRO A 177 7.67 17.41 -15.09
N ALA A 178 7.74 17.14 -13.78
CA ALA A 178 7.83 18.17 -12.75
C ALA A 178 9.29 18.63 -12.51
N LEU A 179 10.24 17.69 -12.49
CA LEU A 179 11.65 17.99 -12.18
C LEU A 179 12.50 18.32 -13.41
N GLY A 180 12.12 17.86 -14.60
CA GLY A 180 12.87 18.06 -15.83
C GLY A 180 14.34 17.65 -15.69
N LYS A 181 15.26 18.60 -15.93
CA LYS A 181 16.71 18.37 -15.81
C LYS A 181 17.18 18.06 -14.38
N ALA A 182 16.39 18.41 -13.36
CA ALA A 182 16.71 18.09 -11.97
C ALA A 182 16.52 16.60 -11.65
N ASN A 183 15.78 15.83 -12.47
CA ASN A 183 15.72 14.38 -12.33
C ASN A 183 16.99 13.70 -12.88
N THR A 184 18.09 13.90 -12.17
CA THR A 184 19.36 13.24 -12.45
C THR A 184 19.26 11.74 -12.15
N ASN A 185 20.19 10.94 -12.66
CA ASN A 185 20.25 9.52 -12.34
C ASN A 185 20.31 9.25 -10.83
N THR A 186 20.91 10.16 -10.06
CA THR A 186 21.00 10.07 -8.59
C THR A 186 19.63 10.29 -7.94
N VAL A 187 18.94 11.39 -8.29
CA VAL A 187 17.59 11.70 -7.77
C VAL A 187 16.62 10.57 -8.11
N SER A 188 16.62 10.12 -9.37
CA SER A 188 15.83 8.99 -9.83
C SER A 188 16.10 7.71 -9.03
N SER A 189 17.38 7.43 -8.73
CA SER A 189 17.75 6.24 -7.96
C SER A 189 17.33 6.32 -6.49
N ILE A 190 17.40 7.50 -5.88
CA ILE A 190 16.93 7.71 -4.49
C ILE A 190 15.42 7.48 -4.41
N VAL A 191 14.65 8.05 -5.33
CA VAL A 191 13.19 7.87 -5.39
C VAL A 191 12.84 6.41 -5.64
N ASP A 192 13.47 5.77 -6.63
CA ASP A 192 13.27 4.35 -6.89
C ASP A 192 13.64 3.50 -5.64
N SER A 193 14.65 3.88 -4.86
CA SER A 193 15.04 3.19 -3.61
C SER A 193 14.00 3.30 -2.50
N LEU A 194 13.49 4.52 -2.26
CA LEU A 194 12.43 4.76 -1.27
C LEU A 194 11.17 3.97 -1.63
N VAL A 195 10.77 4.01 -2.90
CA VAL A 195 9.60 3.28 -3.39
C VAL A 195 9.81 1.77 -3.25
N LEU A 196 10.99 1.26 -3.60
CA LEU A 196 11.32 -0.16 -3.41
C LEU A 196 11.19 -0.56 -1.94
N PHE A 197 11.76 0.23 -1.02
CA PHE A 197 11.62 -0.01 0.42
C PHE A 197 10.15 -0.03 0.87
N CYS A 198 9.35 0.96 0.46
CA CYS A 198 7.93 1.05 0.81
C CYS A 198 7.12 -0.15 0.26
N ILE A 199 7.33 -0.54 -0.99
CA ILE A 199 6.60 -1.66 -1.59
C ILE A 199 6.99 -2.98 -0.92
N THR A 200 8.28 -3.22 -0.67
CA THR A 200 8.73 -4.45 -0.03
C THR A 200 8.22 -4.58 1.40
N THR A 201 8.26 -3.50 2.19
CA THR A 201 7.70 -3.49 3.55
C THR A 201 6.18 -3.68 3.57
N ALA A 202 5.44 -3.06 2.65
CA ALA A 202 3.99 -3.24 2.52
C ALA A 202 3.61 -4.69 2.17
N ILE A 203 4.34 -5.30 1.23
CA ILE A 203 4.14 -6.72 0.88
C ILE A 203 4.44 -7.61 2.10
N ALA A 204 5.54 -7.34 2.81
CA ALA A 204 5.91 -8.10 4.01
C ALA A 204 4.84 -8.01 5.11
N ALA A 205 4.27 -6.83 5.36
CA ALA A 205 3.20 -6.63 6.34
C ALA A 205 1.93 -7.41 5.95
N SER A 206 1.48 -7.30 4.70
CA SER A 206 0.30 -8.03 4.22
C SER A 206 0.49 -9.55 4.27
N MET A 207 1.70 -10.02 3.95
CA MET A 207 2.05 -11.45 4.02
C MET A 207 2.14 -11.93 5.47
N GLY A 208 2.72 -11.13 6.38
CA GLY A 208 2.76 -11.43 7.81
C GLY A 208 1.36 -11.62 8.39
N GLN A 209 0.42 -10.72 8.08
CA GLN A 209 -0.97 -10.85 8.53
C GLN A 209 -1.61 -12.14 7.99
N MET A 210 -1.38 -12.47 6.72
CA MET A 210 -1.89 -13.71 6.11
C MET A 210 -1.40 -14.94 6.89
N LEU A 211 -0.11 -15.00 7.20
CA LEU A 211 0.49 -16.13 7.93
C LEU A 211 -0.07 -16.26 9.35
N LEU A 212 -0.24 -15.15 10.06
CA LEU A 212 -0.84 -15.11 11.40
C LEU A 212 -2.30 -15.62 11.39
N ASN A 213 -3.07 -15.25 10.38
CA ASN A 213 -4.44 -15.72 10.23
C ASN A 213 -4.52 -17.22 9.94
N ILE A 214 -3.64 -17.73 9.07
CA ILE A 214 -3.58 -19.16 8.77
C ILE A 214 -3.19 -19.93 10.03
N ASN A 215 -2.18 -19.49 10.77
CA ASN A 215 -1.77 -20.13 12.01
C ASN A 215 -2.93 -20.20 13.01
N SER A 216 -3.62 -19.09 13.24
CA SER A 216 -4.78 -19.02 14.14
C SER A 216 -5.95 -19.89 13.65
N GLY A 217 -6.22 -19.88 12.34
CA GLY A 217 -7.28 -20.67 11.73
C GLY A 217 -7.01 -22.18 11.81
N LEU A 218 -5.77 -22.61 11.61
CA LEU A 218 -5.37 -24.00 11.78
C LEU A 218 -5.54 -24.46 13.23
N GLY A 219 -5.21 -23.61 14.20
CA GLY A 219 -5.47 -23.90 15.60
C GLY A 219 -6.96 -24.02 15.92
N HIS A 220 -7.77 -23.12 15.39
CA HIS A 220 -9.22 -23.13 15.62
C HIS A 220 -9.91 -24.36 15.00
N ILE A 221 -9.53 -24.75 13.78
CA ILE A 221 -10.21 -25.82 13.02
C ILE A 221 -9.64 -27.21 13.34
N PHE A 222 -8.31 -27.32 13.43
CA PHE A 222 -7.61 -28.60 13.52
C PHE A 222 -6.92 -28.84 14.87
N GLY A 223 -6.98 -27.88 15.80
CA GLY A 223 -6.33 -27.99 17.10
C GLY A 223 -4.80 -27.93 17.03
N ILE A 224 -4.23 -27.45 15.91
CA ILE A 224 -2.79 -27.27 15.75
C ILE A 224 -2.31 -26.14 16.66
N GLU A 225 -1.16 -26.33 17.31
CA GLU A 225 -0.63 -25.32 18.22
C GLU A 225 -0.27 -24.01 17.49
N VAL A 226 -0.77 -22.89 18.00
CA VAL A 226 -0.52 -21.54 17.46
C VAL A 226 0.78 -21.01 18.04
N ASN A 227 1.90 -21.30 17.38
CA ASN A 227 3.23 -20.85 17.81
C ASN A 227 4.13 -20.46 16.62
N ASN A 228 5.34 -19.99 16.93
CA ASN A 228 6.31 -19.55 15.93
C ASN A 228 6.80 -20.69 15.03
N THR A 229 6.86 -21.92 15.54
CA THR A 229 7.23 -23.10 14.75
C THR A 229 6.19 -23.36 13.66
N THR A 230 4.90 -23.34 14.01
CA THR A 230 3.81 -23.50 13.04
C THR A 230 3.84 -22.38 11.99
N LEU A 231 4.10 -21.12 12.39
CA LEU A 231 4.27 -20.01 11.44
C LEU A 231 5.39 -20.25 10.44
N VAL A 232 6.58 -20.66 10.91
CA VAL A 232 7.72 -20.95 10.04
C VAL A 232 7.42 -22.10 9.07
N LEU A 233 6.72 -23.13 9.52
CA LEU A 233 6.29 -24.23 8.65
C LEU A 233 5.34 -23.76 7.55
N ILE A 234 4.34 -22.92 7.89
CA ILE A 234 3.44 -22.31 6.90
C ILE A 234 4.26 -21.49 5.90
N CYS A 235 5.21 -20.65 6.36
CA CYS A 235 6.08 -19.87 5.49
C CYS A 235 6.85 -20.74 4.49
N VAL A 236 7.46 -21.83 4.95
CA VAL A 236 8.24 -22.74 4.09
C VAL A 236 7.34 -23.39 3.04
N VAL A 237 6.15 -23.84 3.40
CA VAL A 237 5.19 -24.44 2.46
C VAL A 237 4.82 -23.43 1.37
N PHE A 238 4.47 -22.19 1.74
CA PHE A 238 4.14 -21.13 0.78
C PHE A 238 5.34 -20.67 -0.07
N ALA A 239 6.57 -20.79 0.43
CA ALA A 239 7.76 -20.41 -0.34
C ALA A 239 8.12 -21.44 -1.43
N VAL A 240 7.66 -22.69 -1.30
CA VAL A 240 7.97 -23.80 -2.21
C VAL A 240 6.89 -24.00 -3.28
N ILE A 241 5.66 -23.54 -3.03
CA ILE A 241 4.51 -23.60 -3.96
C ILE A 241 4.51 -22.37 -4.87
#